data_AF-A0A9P7E525-F1
#
_entry.id   AF-A0A9P7E525-F1
#
_cell.length_a   1.000
_cell.length_b   1.000
_cell.length_c   1.000
_cell.angle_alpha   90.00
_cell.angle_beta   90.00
_cell.angle_gamma   90.00
#
_symmetry.space_group_name_H-M   'P 1'
#
loop_
_entity.id
_entity.type
_entity.pdbx_description
1 polymer ?
#
loop_
_entity_poly.entity_id
_entity_poly.type
_entity_poly.pdbx_seq_one_letter_code
_entity_poly.pdbx_strand_id
1 'polypeptide(L)'
;MTYQSKPTSNGVYRIKVLNQDLFIESASGNNPGLKLALPSPTSNTQKWTLTRVSGQNNVWTIVSVEDGYGVTHKKTAKTYWGYGYPYPQNGPSLNWFILERTSDGQTFSKIKLSGKSSCFDSCDPGSDAVHFYYDHTHVYDFPKQCFVFELVPNPSVPLDIMFLQDATGSQQPYINTARSGITQICNTLLAGGKFTPQDLRFGLIAFRDHPPQDLSFIIQEYPFTSDVGSFTSNLGGLTAMGGGDEPESQSDALSAAYKADWKDEATKVVVLITDSPPHGIGEDGDNFPDGCPLQIDPLRVATQMGKAGITLYVIACEPSLGQAYKRARDFYQGLVKKTGGKVVNLGDLSVLPTLIAGSALEAVDSEIYVAKYQAEVRSMANDQKMSASEILLKLHKNFAAAGIQHTTLVVDNMYKQRTQGDRNADIWFNAENLNEAKHNIQEVEGSRIIEKYQTPGAEQSATVEMQPISLAQVETVVQKCLMREL
;
A
#
# COMPACT_ATOMS: atom_id res chain seq x y z
N MET A 1 3.16 12.37 -12.53
CA MET A 1 2.40 11.20 -13.05
C MET A 1 2.46 11.27 -14.56
N THR A 2 2.57 10.13 -15.26
CA THR A 2 2.76 10.10 -16.71
C THR A 2 1.48 9.61 -17.36
N TYR A 3 0.96 10.38 -18.32
CA TYR A 3 -0.19 9.98 -19.11
C TYR A 3 0.17 8.79 -20.01
N GLN A 4 -0.76 7.85 -20.16
CA GLN A 4 -0.67 6.68 -21.05
C GLN A 4 -1.62 6.85 -22.23
N SER A 5 -1.31 6.24 -23.35
CA SER A 5 -2.14 6.29 -24.56
C SER A 5 -3.53 5.68 -24.35
N LYS A 6 -3.69 4.65 -23.51
CA LYS A 6 -4.96 3.99 -23.22
C LYS A 6 -5.08 3.57 -21.75
N PRO A 7 -6.30 3.37 -21.22
CA PRO A 7 -6.52 2.78 -19.90
C PRO A 7 -6.05 1.32 -19.87
N THR A 8 -5.40 0.93 -18.77
CA THR A 8 -4.83 -0.42 -18.56
C THR A 8 -5.68 -1.27 -17.60
N SER A 9 -6.44 -0.64 -16.70
CA SER A 9 -7.29 -1.27 -15.70
C SER A 9 -8.59 -0.48 -15.50
N ASN A 10 -9.53 -1.03 -14.76
CA ASN A 10 -10.65 -0.25 -14.24
C ASN A 10 -10.12 0.78 -13.24
N GLY A 11 -10.72 1.98 -13.22
CA GLY A 11 -10.31 2.99 -12.25
C GLY A 11 -10.80 4.39 -12.58
N VAL A 12 -10.37 5.35 -11.76
CA VAL A 12 -10.62 6.78 -11.98
C VAL A 12 -9.47 7.33 -12.81
N TYR A 13 -9.77 8.02 -13.91
CA TYR A 13 -8.79 8.61 -14.81
C TYR A 13 -9.03 10.11 -15.01
N ARG A 14 -7.94 10.86 -15.21
CA ARG A 14 -7.97 12.13 -15.94
C ARG A 14 -7.76 11.84 -17.42
N ILE A 15 -8.56 12.47 -18.27
CA ILE A 15 -8.47 12.32 -19.74
C ILE A 15 -8.04 13.67 -20.31
N LYS A 16 -7.00 13.67 -21.16
CA LYS A 16 -6.42 14.89 -21.74
C LYS A 16 -6.20 14.70 -23.26
N VAL A 17 -6.17 15.80 -24.01
CA VAL A 17 -5.65 15.81 -25.40
C VAL A 17 -4.12 15.91 -25.41
N LEU A 18 -3.49 15.07 -26.22
CA LEU A 18 -2.04 15.00 -26.43
C LEU A 18 -1.53 16.37 -26.90
N ASN A 19 -0.50 16.89 -26.23
CA ASN A 19 0.20 18.16 -26.50
C ASN A 19 -0.54 19.48 -26.20
N GLN A 20 -1.73 19.46 -25.60
CA GLN A 20 -2.40 20.68 -25.10
C GLN A 20 -3.10 20.42 -23.77
N ASP A 21 -2.84 21.26 -22.75
CA ASP A 21 -3.70 21.31 -21.56
C ASP A 21 -5.06 21.89 -21.97
N LEU A 22 -6.10 21.06 -21.97
CA LEU A 22 -7.47 21.55 -22.10
C LEU A 22 -7.89 22.16 -20.76
N PHE A 23 -8.05 23.48 -20.73
CA PHE A 23 -8.73 24.14 -19.62
C PHE A 23 -10.24 24.07 -19.86
N ILE A 24 -10.97 23.48 -18.91
CA ILE A 24 -12.43 23.48 -18.93
C ILE A 24 -12.89 24.87 -18.48
N GLU A 25 -13.35 25.70 -19.41
CA GLU A 25 -13.93 27.02 -19.09
C GLU A 25 -15.47 26.98 -19.12
N SER A 26 -16.10 27.76 -18.24
CA SER A 26 -17.54 28.01 -18.27
C SER A 26 -17.90 28.90 -19.47
N ALA A 27 -18.30 28.31 -20.60
CA ALA A 27 -18.89 29.08 -21.70
C ALA A 27 -20.38 29.41 -21.42
N SER A 28 -20.76 30.67 -21.64
CA SER A 28 -22.16 31.12 -21.71
C SER A 28 -22.68 30.97 -23.15
N GLY A 29 -23.82 30.31 -23.33
CA GLY A 29 -24.45 30.11 -24.64
C GLY A 29 -24.53 28.66 -25.13
N ASN A 30 -25.17 28.48 -26.29
CA ASN A 30 -25.69 27.19 -26.81
C ASN A 30 -24.73 26.44 -27.77
N ASN A 31 -23.42 26.62 -27.63
CA ASN A 31 -22.41 25.94 -28.45
C ASN A 31 -21.73 24.81 -27.64
N PRO A 32 -21.98 23.53 -27.94
CA PRO A 32 -21.46 22.43 -27.14
C PRO A 32 -20.08 22.00 -27.65
N GLY A 33 -19.03 22.48 -26.98
CA GLY A 33 -17.78 21.73 -26.87
C GLY A 33 -17.84 20.71 -25.74
N LEU A 34 -16.91 19.77 -25.66
CA LEU A 34 -16.89 18.71 -24.65
C LEU A 34 -16.94 19.29 -23.22
N LYS A 35 -18.12 19.35 -22.60
CA LYS A 35 -18.27 19.45 -21.13
C LYS A 35 -18.39 18.03 -20.62
N LEU A 36 -17.31 17.55 -20.04
CA LEU A 36 -17.29 16.20 -19.52
C LEU A 36 -18.21 16.16 -18.25
N ALA A 37 -18.42 17.21 -17.45
CA ALA A 37 -19.53 17.34 -16.47
C ALA A 37 -19.64 18.80 -16.02
N LEU A 38 -20.49 19.10 -15.04
CA LEU A 38 -20.45 20.41 -14.35
C LEU A 38 -19.02 20.65 -13.81
N PRO A 39 -18.44 21.85 -13.97
CA PRO A 39 -17.18 22.19 -13.32
C PRO A 39 -17.32 21.96 -11.82
N SER A 40 -16.38 21.24 -11.22
CA SER A 40 -16.31 21.16 -9.76
C SER A 40 -16.08 22.59 -9.24
N PRO A 41 -16.87 23.07 -8.27
CA PRO A 41 -16.67 24.41 -7.69
C PRO A 41 -15.30 24.55 -7.00
N THR A 42 -14.56 23.44 -6.82
CA THR A 42 -13.31 23.37 -6.08
C THR A 42 -12.13 22.81 -6.90
N SER A 43 -12.31 22.41 -8.16
CA SER A 43 -11.21 21.82 -8.96
C SER A 43 -11.32 22.05 -10.47
N ASN A 44 -10.19 22.41 -11.08
CA ASN A 44 -10.04 22.60 -12.52
C ASN A 44 -9.71 21.30 -13.29
N THR A 45 -9.62 20.14 -12.62
CA THR A 45 -9.26 18.86 -13.27
C THR A 45 -10.39 17.83 -13.14
N GLN A 46 -10.96 17.42 -14.26
CA GLN A 46 -12.07 16.48 -14.27
C GLN A 46 -11.63 15.01 -14.16
N LYS A 47 -12.40 14.22 -13.42
CA LYS A 47 -12.15 12.79 -13.18
C LYS A 47 -13.27 11.91 -13.73
N TRP A 48 -12.88 10.75 -14.24
CA TRP A 48 -13.73 9.82 -14.97
C TRP A 48 -13.55 8.39 -14.48
N THR A 49 -14.61 7.73 -14.04
CA THR A 49 -14.58 6.29 -13.80
C THR A 49 -14.66 5.57 -15.14
N LEU A 50 -13.61 4.83 -15.48
CA LEU A 50 -13.54 3.95 -16.64
C LEU A 50 -13.67 2.51 -16.18
N THR A 51 -14.68 1.81 -16.70
CA THR A 51 -14.93 0.40 -16.40
C THR A 51 -14.93 -0.39 -17.70
N ARG A 52 -14.10 -1.43 -17.78
CA ARG A 52 -14.01 -2.30 -18.94
C ARG A 52 -15.31 -3.10 -19.10
N VAL A 53 -15.83 -3.15 -20.31
CA VAL A 53 -17.01 -3.97 -20.63
C VAL A 53 -16.60 -5.44 -20.67
N SER A 54 -17.26 -6.25 -19.84
CA SER A 54 -16.97 -7.69 -19.73
C SER A 54 -17.01 -8.38 -21.10
N GLY A 55 -16.01 -9.22 -21.38
CA GLY A 55 -15.88 -9.96 -22.64
C GLY A 55 -15.49 -9.11 -23.87
N GLN A 56 -15.24 -7.81 -23.72
CA GLN A 56 -14.86 -6.93 -24.83
C GLN A 56 -13.52 -6.24 -24.60
N ASN A 57 -12.57 -6.46 -25.51
CA ASN A 57 -11.25 -5.82 -25.45
C ASN A 57 -11.33 -4.35 -25.86
N ASN A 58 -10.70 -3.47 -25.08
CA ASN A 58 -10.63 -2.03 -25.30
C ASN A 58 -11.99 -1.29 -25.37
N VAL A 59 -13.06 -1.90 -24.86
CA VAL A 59 -14.38 -1.27 -24.74
C VAL A 59 -14.63 -0.91 -23.29
N TRP A 60 -15.05 0.34 -23.05
CA TRP A 60 -15.17 0.93 -21.72
C TRP A 60 -16.45 1.73 -21.59
N THR A 61 -17.04 1.73 -20.41
CA THR A 61 -18.02 2.76 -20.01
C THR A 61 -17.30 3.91 -19.35
N ILE A 62 -17.72 5.14 -19.65
CA ILE A 62 -17.10 6.38 -19.16
C ILE A 62 -18.14 7.13 -18.32
N VAL A 63 -17.90 7.28 -17.02
CA VAL A 63 -18.85 7.88 -16.06
C VAL A 63 -18.17 9.00 -15.27
N SER A 64 -18.83 10.14 -15.15
CA SER A 64 -18.31 11.30 -14.42
C SER A 64 -18.26 10.99 -12.93
N VAL A 65 -17.13 11.31 -12.28
CA VAL A 65 -16.99 11.12 -10.82
C VAL A 65 -17.81 12.12 -10.02
N GLU A 66 -18.04 13.33 -10.55
CA GLU A 66 -18.65 14.43 -9.80
C GLU A 66 -20.17 14.24 -9.63
N ASP A 67 -20.86 13.82 -10.68
CA ASP A 67 -22.32 13.75 -10.75
C ASP A 67 -22.84 12.36 -11.15
N GLY A 68 -21.96 11.39 -11.39
CA GLY A 68 -22.34 10.02 -11.76
C GLY A 68 -22.92 9.89 -13.17
N TYR A 69 -22.85 10.94 -14.00
CA TYR A 69 -23.47 10.95 -15.32
C TYR A 69 -22.66 10.13 -16.33
N GLY A 70 -23.35 9.28 -17.09
CA GLY A 70 -22.77 8.53 -18.18
C GLY A 70 -22.57 9.40 -19.43
N VAL A 71 -21.50 9.12 -20.18
CA VAL A 71 -21.27 9.77 -21.49
C VAL A 71 -22.14 9.12 -22.57
N THR A 72 -23.00 9.93 -23.18
CA THR A 72 -23.73 9.59 -24.42
C THR A 72 -23.26 10.48 -25.57
N HIS A 73 -23.94 10.42 -26.72
CA HIS A 73 -23.80 11.43 -27.76
C HIS A 73 -25.16 12.03 -28.13
N LYS A 74 -25.17 13.34 -28.42
CA LYS A 74 -26.34 14.05 -28.93
C LYS A 74 -26.09 14.48 -30.37
N LYS A 75 -27.00 14.12 -31.27
CA LYS A 75 -26.94 14.49 -32.70
C LYS A 75 -27.60 15.86 -32.91
N THR A 76 -26.97 16.77 -33.67
CA THR A 76 -27.58 18.06 -34.05
C THR A 76 -27.97 18.07 -35.51
N ALA A 77 -29.09 18.72 -35.82
CA ALA A 77 -29.64 18.79 -37.18
C ALA A 77 -29.08 19.95 -38.03
N LYS A 78 -28.15 20.76 -37.50
CA LYS A 78 -27.96 22.12 -38.01
C LYS A 78 -27.00 22.31 -39.19
N THR A 79 -26.26 21.32 -39.67
CA THR A 79 -25.56 21.42 -40.96
C THR A 79 -25.25 20.03 -41.55
N TYR A 80 -25.37 19.97 -42.88
CA TYR A 80 -25.16 18.95 -43.93
C TYR A 80 -24.47 17.58 -43.71
N TRP A 81 -24.16 17.13 -42.50
CA TRP A 81 -23.33 15.92 -42.29
C TRP A 81 -23.69 15.08 -41.04
N GLY A 82 -24.75 15.43 -40.30
CA GLY A 82 -25.27 14.57 -39.23
C GLY A 82 -24.34 14.40 -38.02
N TYR A 83 -23.56 15.44 -37.69
CA TYR A 83 -22.63 15.46 -36.56
C TYR A 83 -23.35 15.30 -35.20
N GLY A 84 -22.60 14.79 -34.22
CA GLY A 84 -23.01 14.78 -32.83
C GLY A 84 -21.91 15.31 -31.92
N TYR A 85 -22.19 15.45 -30.63
CA TYR A 85 -21.21 15.78 -29.61
C TYR A 85 -21.43 14.89 -28.39
N PRO A 86 -20.39 14.55 -27.62
CA PRO A 86 -20.57 13.86 -26.35
C PRO A 86 -21.36 14.73 -25.38
N TYR A 87 -22.26 14.09 -24.66
CA TYR A 87 -23.14 14.76 -23.73
C TYR A 87 -23.25 13.90 -22.47
N PRO A 88 -22.90 14.43 -21.28
CA PRO A 88 -23.18 13.74 -20.03
C PRO A 88 -24.70 13.72 -19.79
N GLN A 89 -25.23 12.56 -19.41
CA GLN A 89 -26.64 12.40 -19.08
C GLN A 89 -26.81 11.63 -17.78
N ASN A 90 -27.87 11.94 -17.04
CA ASN A 90 -28.29 11.12 -15.91
C ASN A 90 -28.74 9.75 -16.45
N GLY A 91 -27.95 8.70 -16.17
CA GLY A 91 -28.15 7.36 -16.71
C GLY A 91 -26.84 6.68 -17.15
N PRO A 92 -26.92 5.45 -17.67
CA PRO A 92 -25.74 4.67 -18.05
C PRO A 92 -24.98 5.33 -19.22
N SER A 93 -23.66 5.15 -19.20
CA SER A 93 -22.77 5.51 -20.31
C SER A 93 -22.98 4.59 -21.50
N LEU A 94 -22.77 5.10 -22.70
CA LEU A 94 -22.59 4.24 -23.87
C LEU A 94 -21.24 3.51 -23.79
N ASN A 95 -21.08 2.47 -24.62
CA ASN A 95 -19.84 1.72 -24.71
C ASN A 95 -18.87 2.40 -25.68
N TRP A 96 -17.69 2.76 -25.21
CA TRP A 96 -16.67 3.48 -25.95
C TRP A 96 -15.48 2.58 -26.23
N PHE A 97 -15.11 2.45 -27.51
CA PHE A 97 -13.90 1.75 -27.91
C PHE A 97 -12.72 2.73 -27.95
N ILE A 98 -11.65 2.39 -27.24
CA ILE A 98 -10.45 3.20 -27.14
C ILE A 98 -9.35 2.54 -27.96
N LEU A 99 -8.97 3.19 -29.07
CA LEU A 99 -8.05 2.65 -30.07
C LEU A 99 -6.71 3.38 -30.01
N GLU A 100 -5.67 2.66 -29.65
CA GLU A 100 -4.31 3.15 -29.64
C GLU A 100 -3.76 3.38 -31.06
N ARG A 101 -3.02 4.47 -31.23
CA ARG A 101 -2.38 4.92 -32.46
C ARG A 101 -1.02 5.51 -32.13
N THR A 102 -0.11 5.44 -33.11
CA THR A 102 1.21 6.06 -33.04
C THR A 102 1.44 6.88 -34.30
N SER A 103 1.86 8.13 -34.14
CA SER A 103 2.30 9.04 -35.21
C SER A 103 3.45 9.88 -34.71
N ASP A 104 4.48 10.10 -35.53
CA ASP A 104 5.60 11.00 -35.23
C ASP A 104 6.28 10.74 -33.88
N GLY A 105 6.41 9.45 -33.53
CA GLY A 105 7.02 9.00 -32.27
C GLY A 105 6.14 9.16 -31.03
N GLN A 106 4.91 9.67 -31.16
CA GLN A 106 3.96 9.86 -30.06
C GLN A 106 2.84 8.83 -30.13
N THR A 107 2.50 8.24 -28.98
CA THR A 107 1.40 7.26 -28.87
C THR A 107 0.21 7.90 -28.16
N PHE A 108 -0.98 7.70 -28.70
CA PHE A 108 -2.24 8.28 -28.22
C PHE A 108 -3.40 7.34 -28.50
N SER A 109 -4.60 7.70 -28.04
CA SER A 109 -5.83 7.02 -28.42
C SER A 109 -6.76 7.88 -29.26
N LYS A 110 -7.53 7.23 -30.13
CA LYS A 110 -8.82 7.71 -30.61
C LYS A 110 -9.93 7.02 -29.86
N ILE A 111 -10.93 7.79 -29.42
CA ILE A 111 -12.11 7.26 -28.73
C ILE A 111 -13.27 7.25 -29.72
N LYS A 112 -13.95 6.11 -29.87
CA LYS A 112 -15.10 5.94 -30.78
C LYS A 112 -16.25 5.22 -30.10
N LEU A 113 -17.48 5.44 -30.58
CA LEU A 113 -18.61 4.65 -30.11
C LEU A 113 -18.40 3.18 -30.53
N SER A 114 -18.61 2.23 -29.62
CA SER A 114 -18.40 0.81 -29.90
C SER A 114 -19.24 0.37 -31.10
N GLY A 115 -18.61 -0.34 -32.04
CA GLY A 115 -19.22 -0.77 -33.30
C GLY A 115 -19.48 0.33 -34.33
N LYS A 116 -19.02 1.57 -34.12
CA LYS A 116 -19.14 2.67 -35.10
C LYS A 116 -17.77 3.14 -35.61
N SER A 117 -17.78 3.81 -36.76
CA SER A 117 -16.63 4.51 -37.34
C SER A 117 -16.44 5.92 -36.79
N SER A 118 -17.40 6.45 -36.03
CA SER A 118 -17.33 7.83 -35.56
C SER A 118 -16.46 7.98 -34.31
N CYS A 119 -15.45 8.83 -34.35
CA CYS A 119 -14.58 9.18 -33.22
C CYS A 119 -14.86 10.58 -32.67
N PHE A 120 -14.47 10.83 -31.42
CA PHE A 120 -14.37 12.18 -30.87
C PHE A 120 -13.27 12.96 -31.61
N ASP A 121 -13.60 14.12 -32.16
CA ASP A 121 -12.68 14.99 -32.89
C ASP A 121 -13.11 16.48 -32.84
N SER A 122 -12.16 17.41 -33.00
CA SER A 122 -12.46 18.85 -33.08
C SER A 122 -12.89 19.25 -34.49
N CYS A 123 -13.81 20.22 -34.60
CA CYS A 123 -14.37 20.63 -35.88
C CYS A 123 -13.43 21.49 -36.74
N ASP A 124 -12.55 22.28 -36.10
CA ASP A 124 -11.70 23.27 -36.78
C ASP A 124 -10.37 23.46 -36.03
N PRO A 125 -9.28 23.86 -36.73
CA PRO A 125 -8.04 24.29 -36.07
C PRO A 125 -8.31 25.40 -35.06
N GLY A 126 -8.00 25.15 -33.78
CA GLY A 126 -8.23 26.09 -32.68
C GLY A 126 -9.65 26.10 -32.11
N SER A 127 -10.52 25.19 -32.53
CA SER A 127 -11.83 25.01 -31.90
C SER A 127 -11.72 24.16 -30.63
N ASP A 128 -12.26 24.69 -29.53
CA ASP A 128 -12.44 23.99 -28.27
C ASP A 128 -13.65 23.03 -28.29
N ALA A 129 -14.39 22.99 -29.40
CA ALA A 129 -15.56 22.15 -29.56
C ALA A 129 -15.21 20.74 -30.02
N VAL A 130 -15.78 19.72 -29.38
CA VAL A 130 -15.56 18.31 -29.72
C VAL A 130 -16.85 17.69 -30.21
N HIS A 131 -16.73 17.06 -31.36
CA HIS A 131 -17.82 16.44 -32.10
C HIS A 131 -17.47 15.00 -32.46
N PHE A 132 -18.46 14.29 -32.98
CA PHE A 132 -18.27 13.01 -33.64
C PHE A 132 -18.04 13.19 -35.12
N TYR A 133 -16.90 12.70 -35.60
CA TYR A 133 -16.56 12.65 -37.01
C TYR A 133 -16.27 11.23 -37.48
N TYR A 134 -16.41 10.99 -38.78
CA TYR A 134 -16.00 9.72 -39.38
C TYR A 134 -14.48 9.57 -39.22
N ASP A 135 -14.02 8.43 -38.69
CA ASP A 135 -12.60 8.17 -38.49
C ASP A 135 -11.88 8.12 -39.85
N HIS A 136 -11.28 9.25 -40.24
CA HIS A 136 -10.46 9.33 -41.43
C HIS A 136 -9.11 8.65 -41.18
N THR A 137 -8.67 7.83 -42.14
CA THR A 137 -7.36 7.17 -42.16
C THR A 137 -6.19 8.13 -42.46
N HIS A 138 -6.47 9.39 -42.79
CA HIS A 138 -5.46 10.36 -43.22
C HIS A 138 -5.05 11.28 -42.07
N VAL A 139 -3.79 11.11 -41.64
CA VAL A 139 -3.06 12.02 -40.75
C VAL A 139 -2.67 13.24 -41.61
N TYR A 140 -3.28 14.39 -41.35
CA TYR A 140 -2.81 15.68 -41.89
C TYR A 140 -2.34 16.50 -40.69
N ASP A 141 -1.32 17.34 -40.90
CA ASP A 141 -0.33 17.90 -39.94
C ASP A 141 -0.81 18.75 -38.73
N PHE A 142 -2.07 18.65 -38.26
CA PHE A 142 -2.57 19.42 -37.10
C PHE A 142 -3.49 18.57 -36.20
N PRO A 143 -3.65 18.90 -34.89
CA PRO A 143 -4.09 17.94 -33.89
C PRO A 143 -5.59 17.61 -33.98
N LYS A 144 -5.91 16.55 -34.73
CA LYS A 144 -7.14 15.77 -34.56
C LYS A 144 -7.04 15.05 -33.21
N GLN A 145 -8.07 15.10 -32.38
CA GLN A 145 -7.91 14.90 -30.93
C GLN A 145 -7.35 13.52 -30.54
N CYS A 146 -6.08 13.53 -30.15
CA CYS A 146 -5.32 12.40 -29.65
C CYS A 146 -5.48 12.35 -28.13
N PHE A 147 -6.11 11.33 -27.57
CA PHE A 147 -6.34 11.25 -26.12
C PHE A 147 -5.24 10.52 -25.39
N VAL A 148 -4.96 10.97 -24.17
CA VAL A 148 -4.12 10.27 -23.20
C VAL A 148 -4.81 10.25 -21.84
N PHE A 149 -4.46 9.26 -21.03
CA PHE A 149 -5.13 8.90 -19.79
C PHE A 149 -4.13 8.85 -18.64
N GLU A 150 -4.43 9.56 -17.57
CA GLU A 150 -3.68 9.46 -16.31
C GLU A 150 -4.59 8.73 -15.32
N LEU A 151 -4.20 7.52 -14.90
CA LEU A 151 -4.88 6.83 -13.81
C LEU A 151 -4.71 7.69 -12.55
N VAL A 152 -5.81 8.22 -12.04
CA VAL A 152 -5.88 8.85 -10.73
C VAL A 152 -5.74 7.71 -9.73
N PRO A 153 -4.69 7.71 -8.89
CA PRO A 153 -4.60 6.78 -7.79
C PRO A 153 -5.90 6.87 -6.99
N ASN A 154 -6.63 5.75 -6.90
CA ASN A 154 -7.86 5.72 -6.13
C ASN A 154 -7.46 6.03 -4.68
N PRO A 155 -7.94 7.13 -4.06
CA PRO A 155 -7.51 7.48 -2.72
C PRO A 155 -7.91 6.39 -1.70
N SER A 156 -9.05 5.73 -1.90
CA SER A 156 -9.49 4.58 -1.09
C SER A 156 -9.00 3.28 -1.71
N VAL A 157 -7.79 2.87 -1.35
CA VAL A 157 -7.47 1.45 -1.21
C VAL A 157 -7.85 1.14 0.23
N PRO A 158 -8.81 0.24 0.51
CA PRO A 158 -9.12 -0.15 1.88
C PRO A 158 -7.86 -0.56 2.64
N LEU A 159 -7.84 -0.35 3.95
CA LEU A 159 -6.70 -0.66 4.79
C LEU A 159 -7.15 -1.61 5.89
N ASP A 160 -6.59 -2.82 5.85
CA ASP A 160 -6.74 -3.81 6.90
C ASP A 160 -5.48 -3.78 7.78
N ILE A 161 -5.67 -3.60 9.08
CA ILE A 161 -4.59 -3.63 10.07
C ILE A 161 -4.89 -4.76 11.06
N MET A 162 -4.06 -5.79 11.05
CA MET A 162 -4.10 -6.88 12.03
C MET A 162 -3.08 -6.61 13.15
N PHE A 163 -3.56 -6.54 14.38
CA PHE A 163 -2.74 -6.42 15.57
C PHE A 163 -2.37 -7.82 16.04
N LEU A 164 -1.09 -8.14 16.12
CA LEU A 164 -0.60 -9.28 16.89
C LEU A 164 -0.14 -8.74 18.23
N GLN A 165 -0.95 -8.98 19.26
CA GLN A 165 -0.73 -8.43 20.58
C GLN A 165 -0.20 -9.54 21.49
N ASP A 166 1.05 -9.39 21.90
CA ASP A 166 1.59 -10.16 23.01
C ASP A 166 0.77 -9.85 24.27
N ALA A 167 0.24 -10.91 24.91
CA ALA A 167 -0.66 -10.83 26.05
C ALA A 167 -0.09 -11.48 27.31
N THR A 168 1.24 -11.58 27.39
CA THR A 168 2.02 -12.11 28.52
C THR A 168 2.17 -11.05 29.62
N GLY A 169 2.67 -11.46 30.80
CA GLY A 169 2.63 -10.62 32.01
C GLY A 169 3.24 -9.22 31.85
N SER A 170 4.31 -9.04 31.07
CA SER A 170 4.98 -7.75 30.85
C SER A 170 4.16 -6.78 29.99
N GLN A 171 3.19 -7.28 29.22
CA GLN A 171 2.56 -6.53 28.13
C GLN A 171 1.41 -5.61 28.54
N GLN A 172 0.98 -5.62 29.81
CA GLN A 172 -0.19 -4.86 30.27
C GLN A 172 -0.12 -3.35 29.96
N PRO A 173 1.02 -2.65 30.12
CA PRO A 173 1.13 -1.23 29.77
C PRO A 173 0.94 -0.96 28.28
N TYR A 174 1.41 -1.86 27.42
CA TYR A 174 1.29 -1.74 25.96
C TYR A 174 -0.14 -1.99 25.50
N ILE A 175 -0.81 -3.01 26.04
CA ILE A 175 -2.25 -3.27 25.82
C ILE A 175 -3.09 -2.06 26.22
N ASN A 176 -2.83 -1.50 27.41
CA ASN A 176 -3.56 -0.34 27.91
C ASN A 176 -3.40 0.87 26.98
N THR A 177 -2.19 1.11 26.51
CA THR A 177 -1.85 2.24 25.63
C THR A 177 -2.45 2.06 24.23
N ALA A 178 -2.34 0.87 23.65
CA ALA A 178 -2.96 0.55 22.36
C ALA A 178 -4.49 0.74 22.41
N ARG A 179 -5.13 0.28 23.49
CA ARG A 179 -6.57 0.48 23.75
C ARG A 179 -6.94 1.96 23.83
N SER A 180 -6.23 2.75 24.63
CA SER A 180 -6.55 4.20 24.76
C SER A 180 -6.19 5.00 23.50
N GLY A 181 -5.21 4.51 22.73
CA GLY A 181 -4.67 5.18 21.56
C GLY A 181 -5.43 4.94 20.25
N ILE A 182 -6.36 3.99 20.20
CA ILE A 182 -7.04 3.61 18.95
C ILE A 182 -7.77 4.77 18.26
N THR A 183 -8.41 5.65 19.02
CA THR A 183 -9.05 6.86 18.48
C THR A 183 -8.03 7.78 17.82
N GLN A 184 -6.85 7.92 18.42
CA GLN A 184 -5.74 8.68 17.83
C GLN A 184 -5.24 8.02 16.56
N ILE A 185 -5.04 6.70 16.55
CA ILE A 185 -4.64 5.93 15.35
C ILE A 185 -5.63 6.20 14.21
N CYS A 186 -6.93 6.03 14.48
CA CYS A 186 -7.99 6.27 13.49
C CYS A 186 -7.96 7.71 12.97
N ASN A 187 -7.87 8.69 13.86
CA ASN A 187 -7.83 10.10 13.47
C ASN A 187 -6.60 10.41 12.61
N THR A 188 -5.43 9.87 12.95
CA THR A 188 -4.20 10.05 12.15
C THR A 188 -4.33 9.44 10.75
N LEU A 189 -4.91 8.24 10.64
CA LEU A 189 -5.15 7.60 9.35
C LEU A 189 -6.12 8.43 8.49
N LEU A 190 -7.20 8.94 9.09
CA LEU A 190 -8.23 9.72 8.39
C LEU A 190 -7.78 11.15 8.03
N ALA A 191 -6.85 11.75 8.80
CA ALA A 191 -6.43 13.14 8.66
C ALA A 191 -5.91 13.50 7.26
N GLY A 192 -5.28 12.55 6.56
CA GLY A 192 -4.74 12.75 5.22
C GLY A 192 -5.78 12.69 4.08
N GLY A 193 -7.05 12.39 4.39
CA GLY A 193 -8.11 12.24 3.39
C GLY A 193 -7.95 11.04 2.44
N LYS A 194 -6.97 10.16 2.70
CA LYS A 194 -6.76 8.90 1.96
C LYS A 194 -7.89 7.90 2.27
N PHE A 195 -8.42 7.91 3.49
CA PHE A 195 -9.43 6.95 3.93
C PHE A 195 -10.69 7.63 4.43
N THR A 196 -11.81 6.94 4.25
CA THR A 196 -13.03 7.10 5.04
C THR A 196 -13.05 6.08 6.17
N PRO A 197 -13.85 6.26 7.24
CA PRO A 197 -13.95 5.27 8.31
C PRO A 197 -14.28 3.86 7.82
N GLN A 198 -15.04 3.72 6.73
CA GLN A 198 -15.44 2.43 6.15
C GLN A 198 -14.31 1.75 5.38
N ASP A 199 -13.26 2.49 5.02
CA ASP A 199 -12.07 1.93 4.37
C ASP A 199 -11.14 1.25 5.37
N LEU A 200 -11.27 1.54 6.67
CA LEU A 200 -10.41 1.01 7.72
C LEU A 200 -11.06 -0.22 8.37
N ARG A 201 -10.32 -1.33 8.45
CA ARG A 201 -10.70 -2.48 9.29
C ARG A 201 -9.55 -2.87 10.21
N PHE A 202 -9.89 -3.21 11.45
CA PHE A 202 -8.96 -3.62 12.48
C PHE A 202 -9.27 -5.04 12.92
N GLY A 203 -8.26 -5.90 12.94
CA GLY A 203 -8.32 -7.27 13.48
C GLY A 203 -7.34 -7.39 14.65
N LEU A 204 -7.58 -8.35 15.55
CA LEU A 204 -6.73 -8.60 16.71
C LEU A 204 -6.49 -10.10 16.86
N ILE A 205 -5.24 -10.50 16.99
CA ILE A 205 -4.84 -11.83 17.44
C ILE A 205 -3.96 -11.60 18.68
N ALA A 206 -4.49 -11.98 19.84
CA ALA A 206 -3.70 -12.01 21.06
C ALA A 206 -2.97 -13.34 21.15
N PHE A 207 -1.75 -13.36 21.67
CA PHE A 207 -1.01 -14.59 21.89
C PHE A 207 -0.27 -14.59 23.22
N ARG A 208 0.05 -15.78 23.72
CA ARG A 208 0.87 -16.01 24.93
C ARG A 208 1.90 -17.10 24.65
N ASP A 209 1.93 -18.14 25.48
CA ASP A 209 2.90 -19.22 25.40
C ASP A 209 2.24 -20.59 25.21
N HIS A 210 3.03 -21.60 24.87
CA HIS A 210 2.63 -22.99 24.80
C HIS A 210 2.64 -23.66 26.20
N PRO A 211 1.79 -24.68 26.42
CA PRO A 211 1.92 -25.57 27.57
C PRO A 211 3.30 -26.25 27.60
N PRO A 212 3.98 -26.36 28.77
CA PRO A 212 3.45 -26.16 30.11
C PRO A 212 3.56 -24.73 30.67
N GLN A 213 4.12 -23.78 29.93
CA GLN A 213 4.37 -22.41 30.41
C GLN A 213 3.07 -21.68 30.68
N ASP A 214 2.17 -21.75 29.70
CA ASP A 214 0.82 -21.24 29.83
C ASP A 214 -0.21 -22.33 29.49
N LEU A 215 -1.27 -22.39 30.30
CA LEU A 215 -2.38 -23.33 30.15
C LEU A 215 -3.70 -22.64 29.77
N SER A 216 -3.68 -21.32 29.59
CA SER A 216 -4.87 -20.52 29.30
C SER A 216 -5.24 -20.55 27.81
N PHE A 217 -4.40 -19.98 26.94
CA PHE A 217 -4.51 -20.05 25.49
C PHE A 217 -3.16 -19.73 24.83
N ILE A 218 -2.94 -20.29 23.65
CA ILE A 218 -1.78 -19.93 22.80
C ILE A 218 -2.13 -18.71 21.95
N ILE A 219 -3.25 -18.76 21.23
CA ILE A 219 -3.80 -17.64 20.47
C ILE A 219 -5.29 -17.41 20.77
N GLN A 220 -5.72 -16.16 20.66
CA GLN A 220 -7.12 -15.74 20.70
C GLN A 220 -7.39 -14.76 19.55
N GLU A 221 -8.25 -15.17 18.63
CA GLU A 221 -8.53 -14.44 17.39
C GLU A 221 -9.82 -13.62 17.48
N TYR A 222 -9.75 -12.38 16.98
CA TYR A 222 -10.88 -11.47 16.82
C TYR A 222 -10.92 -11.01 15.35
N PRO A 223 -12.08 -11.17 14.67
CA PRO A 223 -12.19 -10.88 13.25
C PRO A 223 -12.05 -9.37 12.95
N PHE A 224 -11.78 -9.07 11.68
CA PHE A 224 -11.75 -7.69 11.20
C PHE A 224 -13.08 -6.97 11.43
N THR A 225 -13.01 -5.73 11.92
CA THR A 225 -14.16 -4.84 12.06
C THR A 225 -13.79 -3.41 11.67
N SER A 226 -14.74 -2.68 11.06
CA SER A 226 -14.64 -1.22 10.86
C SER A 226 -15.24 -0.43 12.03
N ASP A 227 -15.85 -1.11 13.01
CA ASP A 227 -16.32 -0.48 14.25
C ASP A 227 -15.17 -0.36 15.25
N VAL A 228 -14.67 0.86 15.38
CA VAL A 228 -13.62 1.24 16.34
C VAL A 228 -14.01 0.92 17.77
N GLY A 229 -15.30 1.04 18.14
CA GLY A 229 -15.79 0.73 19.49
C GLY A 229 -15.70 -0.77 19.79
N SER A 230 -16.09 -1.61 18.84
CA SER A 230 -15.93 -3.07 18.93
C SER A 230 -14.46 -3.46 19.05
N PHE A 231 -13.56 -2.90 18.22
CA PHE A 231 -12.13 -3.18 18.31
C PHE A 231 -11.52 -2.72 19.65
N THR A 232 -11.91 -1.54 20.13
CA THR A 232 -11.51 -1.03 21.46
C THR A 232 -11.93 -2.00 22.57
N SER A 233 -13.12 -2.57 22.46
CA SER A 233 -13.66 -3.54 23.42
C SER A 233 -12.88 -4.86 23.37
N ASN A 234 -12.48 -5.32 22.19
CA ASN A 234 -11.64 -6.52 22.05
C ASN A 234 -10.29 -6.34 22.75
N LEU A 235 -9.59 -5.22 22.52
CA LEU A 235 -8.36 -4.89 23.25
C LEU A 235 -8.62 -4.73 24.76
N GLY A 236 -9.74 -4.13 25.15
CA GLY A 236 -10.14 -3.96 26.54
C GLY A 236 -10.47 -5.26 27.28
N GLY A 237 -10.79 -6.33 26.55
CA GLY A 237 -10.98 -7.66 27.11
C GLY A 237 -9.69 -8.41 27.40
N LEU A 238 -8.54 -7.94 26.91
CA LEU A 238 -7.25 -8.57 27.16
C LEU A 238 -6.72 -8.19 28.55
N THR A 239 -6.31 -9.21 29.29
CA THR A 239 -5.51 -9.07 30.52
C THR A 239 -4.17 -9.73 30.28
N ALA A 240 -3.08 -9.00 30.51
CA ALA A 240 -1.73 -9.54 30.37
C ALA A 240 -1.42 -10.44 31.57
N MET A 241 -1.09 -11.70 31.29
CA MET A 241 -0.77 -12.72 32.29
C MET A 241 -0.12 -13.92 31.60
N GLY A 242 0.41 -14.84 32.39
CA GLY A 242 1.08 -16.01 31.84
C GLY A 242 2.43 -15.66 31.22
N GLY A 243 2.83 -16.46 30.25
CA GLY A 243 4.24 -16.69 29.92
C GLY A 243 4.85 -17.75 30.84
N GLY A 244 6.14 -18.00 30.71
CA GLY A 244 6.87 -18.91 31.61
C GLY A 244 8.35 -18.95 31.33
N ASP A 245 8.74 -19.32 30.11
CA ASP A 245 10.03 -18.91 29.58
C ASP A 245 9.99 -17.53 28.94
N GLU A 246 11.18 -17.06 28.54
CA GLU A 246 11.37 -15.73 27.97
C GLU A 246 10.82 -15.64 26.53
N PRO A 247 11.03 -16.60 25.61
CA PRO A 247 10.40 -16.57 24.29
C PRO A 247 8.92 -17.00 24.34
N GLU A 248 8.15 -16.62 23.31
CA GLU A 248 6.68 -16.78 23.28
C GLU A 248 6.16 -17.34 21.93
N SER A 249 4.83 -17.38 21.74
CA SER A 249 4.16 -18.00 20.58
C SER A 249 3.90 -17.09 19.36
N GLN A 250 4.78 -16.12 19.06
CA GLN A 250 4.61 -15.22 17.90
C GLN A 250 4.43 -15.98 16.57
N SER A 251 5.04 -17.16 16.43
CA SER A 251 4.91 -18.01 15.24
C SER A 251 3.46 -18.43 14.97
N ASP A 252 2.72 -18.79 16.02
CA ASP A 252 1.31 -19.16 15.96
C ASP A 252 0.45 -17.96 15.54
N ALA A 253 0.71 -16.79 16.13
CA ALA A 253 0.03 -15.53 15.80
C ALA A 253 0.28 -15.11 14.34
N LEU A 254 1.51 -15.22 13.84
CA LEU A 254 1.84 -14.95 12.44
C LEU A 254 1.09 -15.89 11.49
N SER A 255 0.98 -17.19 11.84
CA SER A 255 0.25 -18.17 11.02
C SER A 255 -1.25 -17.87 10.98
N ALA A 256 -1.84 -17.49 12.10
CA ALA A 256 -3.24 -17.07 12.17
C ALA A 256 -3.47 -15.79 11.35
N ALA A 257 -2.56 -14.81 11.46
CA ALA A 257 -2.62 -13.57 10.68
C ALA A 257 -2.58 -13.83 9.18
N TYR A 258 -1.72 -14.74 8.72
CA TYR A 258 -1.64 -15.15 7.32
C TYR A 258 -2.95 -15.75 6.80
N LYS A 259 -3.71 -16.46 7.65
CA LYS A 259 -4.97 -17.15 7.31
C LYS A 259 -6.23 -16.31 7.53
N ALA A 260 -6.09 -15.08 8.05
CA ALA A 260 -7.23 -14.23 8.36
C ALA A 260 -8.03 -13.79 7.12
N ASP A 261 -9.26 -13.30 7.34
CA ASP A 261 -10.19 -12.86 6.29
C ASP A 261 -9.88 -11.44 5.76
N TRP A 262 -8.71 -11.31 5.15
CA TRP A 262 -8.26 -10.06 4.52
C TRP A 262 -9.13 -9.69 3.32
N LYS A 263 -9.35 -8.39 3.11
CA LYS A 263 -10.04 -7.89 1.93
C LYS A 263 -9.07 -7.89 0.75
N ASP A 264 -9.49 -8.47 -0.37
CA ASP A 264 -8.62 -8.70 -1.53
C ASP A 264 -7.97 -7.40 -2.01
N GLU A 265 -8.77 -6.34 -2.18
CA GLU A 265 -8.33 -5.03 -2.62
C GLU A 265 -7.66 -4.17 -1.53
N ALA A 266 -7.58 -4.65 -0.29
CA ALA A 266 -7.00 -3.86 0.79
C ALA A 266 -5.47 -3.88 0.77
N THR A 267 -4.87 -2.78 1.22
CA THR A 267 -3.52 -2.80 1.78
C THR A 267 -3.56 -3.60 3.08
N LYS A 268 -2.72 -4.63 3.19
CA LYS A 268 -2.75 -5.59 4.30
C LYS A 268 -1.52 -5.36 5.19
N VAL A 269 -1.75 -4.91 6.41
CA VAL A 269 -0.69 -4.59 7.38
C VAL A 269 -0.85 -5.44 8.63
N VAL A 270 0.22 -6.10 9.05
CA VAL A 270 0.32 -6.72 10.36
C VAL A 270 1.22 -5.86 11.24
N VAL A 271 0.77 -5.59 12.47
CA VAL A 271 1.53 -4.88 13.49
C VAL A 271 1.70 -5.82 14.68
N LEU A 272 2.89 -6.38 14.84
CA LEU A 272 3.28 -7.18 15.99
C LEU A 272 3.83 -6.27 17.10
N ILE A 273 3.27 -6.34 18.30
CA ILE A 273 3.72 -5.57 19.48
C ILE A 273 4.20 -6.59 20.52
N THR A 274 5.49 -6.56 20.85
CA THR A 274 6.10 -7.55 21.75
C THR A 274 7.42 -7.04 22.31
N ASP A 275 7.75 -7.47 23.53
CA ASP A 275 9.07 -7.30 24.17
C ASP A 275 9.90 -8.60 24.18
N SER A 276 9.40 -9.68 23.58
CA SER A 276 10.03 -11.00 23.58
C SER A 276 10.29 -11.53 22.15
N PRO A 277 11.18 -12.52 22.00
CA PRO A 277 11.37 -13.28 20.76
C PRO A 277 10.38 -14.45 20.61
N PRO A 278 10.23 -15.03 19.40
CA PRO A 278 9.62 -16.35 19.27
C PRO A 278 10.57 -17.46 19.71
N HIS A 279 9.99 -18.60 20.10
CA HIS A 279 10.72 -19.86 20.30
C HIS A 279 11.54 -20.27 19.07
N GLY A 280 12.65 -20.95 19.34
CA GLY A 280 13.47 -21.63 18.34
C GLY A 280 14.58 -20.80 17.73
N ILE A 281 14.65 -19.49 18.02
CA ILE A 281 15.72 -18.63 17.49
C ILE A 281 17.05 -18.78 18.26
N GLY A 282 17.03 -19.55 19.35
CA GLY A 282 18.21 -19.91 20.14
C GLY A 282 18.54 -18.93 21.26
N GLU A 283 17.54 -18.27 21.85
CA GLU A 283 17.75 -17.44 23.04
C GLU A 283 17.92 -18.30 24.29
N ASP A 284 18.55 -17.72 25.30
CA ASP A 284 18.72 -18.38 26.60
C ASP A 284 17.34 -18.52 27.28
N GLY A 285 17.13 -19.62 27.99
CA GLY A 285 15.89 -19.87 28.73
C GLY A 285 14.73 -20.42 27.89
N ASP A 286 14.89 -20.61 26.58
CA ASP A 286 13.85 -21.17 25.68
C ASP A 286 13.55 -22.66 26.01
N ASN A 287 12.33 -22.96 26.45
CA ASN A 287 11.89 -24.33 26.70
C ASN A 287 11.39 -25.04 25.42
N PHE A 288 11.29 -24.31 24.31
CA PHE A 288 10.97 -24.86 22.99
C PHE A 288 12.08 -24.52 21.98
N PRO A 289 13.32 -24.99 22.22
CA PRO A 289 14.47 -24.58 21.41
C PRO A 289 14.40 -25.06 19.95
N ASP A 290 13.55 -26.02 19.63
CA ASP A 290 13.33 -26.50 18.24
C ASP A 290 12.24 -25.70 17.50
N GLY A 291 11.72 -24.63 18.12
CA GLY A 291 10.69 -23.76 17.57
C GLY A 291 9.29 -24.09 18.07
N CYS A 292 8.29 -23.50 17.40
CA CYS A 292 6.87 -23.69 17.73
C CYS A 292 6.52 -25.20 17.80
N PRO A 293 5.91 -25.68 18.90
CA PRO A 293 5.46 -27.07 19.04
C PRO A 293 4.53 -27.57 17.93
N LEU A 294 3.77 -26.66 17.29
CA LEU A 294 2.91 -26.96 16.14
C LEU A 294 3.67 -26.99 14.80
N GLN A 295 5.00 -26.93 14.84
CA GLN A 295 5.91 -26.92 13.68
C GLN A 295 5.64 -25.77 12.71
N ILE A 296 5.14 -24.66 13.24
CA ILE A 296 4.94 -23.42 12.49
C ILE A 296 6.28 -22.68 12.46
N ASP A 297 6.84 -22.54 11.26
CA ASP A 297 8.09 -21.79 11.06
C ASP A 297 7.80 -20.32 10.71
N PRO A 298 8.25 -19.35 11.53
CA PRO A 298 7.94 -17.95 11.32
C PRO A 298 8.59 -17.37 10.05
N LEU A 299 9.75 -17.87 9.61
CA LEU A 299 10.40 -17.40 8.37
C LEU A 299 9.59 -17.83 7.15
N ARG A 300 9.09 -19.08 7.14
CA ARG A 300 8.19 -19.57 6.08
C ARG A 300 6.90 -18.78 6.03
N VAL A 301 6.28 -18.55 7.18
CA VAL A 301 5.04 -17.76 7.27
C VAL A 301 5.27 -16.33 6.78
N ALA A 302 6.34 -15.65 7.20
CA ALA A 302 6.66 -14.31 6.72
C ALA A 302 6.91 -14.26 5.21
N THR A 303 7.57 -15.26 4.63
CA THR A 303 7.70 -15.38 3.17
C THR A 303 6.34 -15.55 2.48
N GLN A 304 5.43 -16.36 3.04
CA GLN A 304 4.07 -16.51 2.51
C GLN A 304 3.27 -15.21 2.62
N MET A 305 3.38 -14.49 3.74
CA MET A 305 2.78 -13.17 3.94
C MET A 305 3.26 -12.18 2.88
N GLY A 306 4.58 -12.09 2.64
CA GLY A 306 5.15 -11.20 1.63
C GLY A 306 4.64 -11.50 0.21
N LYS A 307 4.55 -12.79 -0.16
CA LYS A 307 3.95 -13.23 -1.42
C LYS A 307 2.48 -12.84 -1.56
N ALA A 308 1.71 -12.94 -0.47
CA ALA A 308 0.31 -12.54 -0.38
C ALA A 308 0.09 -11.02 -0.25
N GLY A 309 1.17 -10.22 -0.27
CA GLY A 309 1.08 -8.77 -0.14
C GLY A 309 0.77 -8.26 1.27
N ILE A 310 0.96 -9.09 2.30
CA ILE A 310 0.82 -8.73 3.71
C ILE A 310 2.16 -8.19 4.22
N THR A 311 2.18 -6.94 4.69
CA THR A 311 3.38 -6.28 5.22
C THR A 311 3.44 -6.39 6.74
N LEU A 312 4.53 -6.92 7.31
CA LEU A 312 4.73 -7.06 8.75
C LEU A 312 5.60 -5.93 9.30
N TYR A 313 5.03 -5.18 10.25
CA TYR A 313 5.77 -4.28 11.13
C TYR A 313 5.87 -4.89 12.52
N VAL A 314 7.05 -4.76 13.12
CA VAL A 314 7.28 -5.16 14.52
C VAL A 314 7.53 -3.91 15.33
N ILE A 315 6.65 -3.61 16.27
CA ILE A 315 6.85 -2.62 17.32
C ILE A 315 7.61 -3.32 18.44
N ALA A 316 8.93 -3.11 18.46
CA ALA A 316 9.82 -3.64 19.46
C ALA A 316 9.66 -2.84 20.76
N CYS A 317 9.14 -3.48 21.80
CA CYS A 317 8.97 -2.86 23.11
C CYS A 317 10.32 -2.79 23.84
N GLU A 318 10.86 -1.59 23.90
CA GLU A 318 12.19 -1.29 24.45
C GLU A 318 12.08 -0.69 25.86
N PRO A 319 13.10 -0.87 26.70
CA PRO A 319 14.40 -1.48 26.40
C PRO A 319 14.46 -3.01 26.57
N SER A 320 13.37 -3.65 26.99
CA SER A 320 13.34 -5.09 27.31
C SER A 320 13.87 -5.94 26.16
N LEU A 321 13.33 -5.76 24.94
CA LEU A 321 13.76 -6.54 23.77
C LEU A 321 15.25 -6.39 23.48
N GLY A 322 15.75 -5.15 23.45
CA GLY A 322 17.14 -4.84 23.09
C GLY A 322 18.16 -5.05 24.21
N GLN A 323 17.73 -5.24 25.46
CA GLN A 323 18.62 -5.48 26.60
C GLN A 323 18.65 -6.95 27.05
N ALA A 324 17.50 -7.63 27.05
CA ALA A 324 17.41 -8.99 27.57
C ALA A 324 17.88 -10.05 26.57
N TYR A 325 17.82 -9.77 25.27
CA TYR A 325 17.96 -10.77 24.22
C TYR A 325 19.15 -10.51 23.29
N LYS A 326 19.83 -11.59 22.88
CA LYS A 326 21.06 -11.50 22.08
C LYS A 326 20.83 -11.64 20.58
N ARG A 327 19.68 -12.20 20.18
CA ARG A 327 19.30 -12.59 18.81
C ARG A 327 17.96 -12.01 18.35
N ALA A 328 17.05 -11.70 19.27
CA ALA A 328 15.68 -11.27 18.99
C ALA A 328 15.59 -10.11 17.99
N ARG A 329 16.39 -9.05 18.22
CA ARG A 329 16.36 -7.84 17.38
C ARG A 329 16.76 -8.14 15.93
N ASP A 330 17.79 -8.95 15.74
CA ASP A 330 18.32 -9.30 14.43
C ASP A 330 17.36 -10.26 13.70
N PHE A 331 16.73 -11.18 14.45
CA PHE A 331 15.66 -12.04 13.96
C PHE A 331 14.51 -11.21 13.39
N TYR A 332 13.97 -10.27 14.17
CA TYR A 332 12.90 -9.42 13.70
C TYR A 332 13.30 -8.55 12.50
N GLN A 333 14.54 -8.05 12.45
CA GLN A 333 15.06 -7.34 11.27
C GLN A 333 15.06 -8.22 10.01
N GLY A 334 15.47 -9.48 10.11
CA GLY A 334 15.40 -10.42 8.99
C GLY A 334 13.96 -10.80 8.61
N LEU A 335 13.10 -11.00 9.60
CA LEU A 335 11.70 -11.38 9.43
C LEU A 335 10.90 -10.31 8.67
N VAL A 336 10.97 -9.05 9.11
CA VAL A 336 10.20 -7.95 8.47
C VAL A 336 10.66 -7.68 7.03
N LYS A 337 11.96 -7.85 6.74
CA LYS A 337 12.50 -7.73 5.37
C LYS A 337 11.80 -8.68 4.39
N LYS A 338 11.38 -9.88 4.83
CA LYS A 338 10.62 -10.84 4.00
C LYS A 338 9.25 -10.33 3.56
N THR A 339 8.74 -9.27 4.17
CA THR A 339 7.42 -8.68 3.83
C THR A 339 7.53 -7.24 3.32
N GLY A 340 8.74 -6.67 3.32
CA GLY A 340 8.98 -5.26 3.03
C GLY A 340 8.47 -4.31 4.14
N GLY A 341 8.43 -4.79 5.40
CA GLY A 341 8.10 -3.97 6.55
C GLY A 341 9.34 -3.60 7.37
N LYS A 342 9.13 -3.12 8.61
CA LYS A 342 10.21 -2.60 9.46
C LYS A 342 10.02 -2.99 10.92
N VAL A 343 11.14 -3.05 11.65
CA VAL A 343 11.10 -3.04 13.11
C VAL A 343 11.22 -1.60 13.60
N VAL A 344 10.23 -1.15 14.35
CA VAL A 344 10.13 0.19 14.92
C VAL A 344 10.30 0.08 16.43
N ASN A 345 11.22 0.86 17.00
CA ASN A 345 11.47 0.81 18.44
C ASN A 345 10.40 1.63 19.19
N LEU A 346 9.95 1.12 20.33
CA LEU A 346 9.03 1.79 21.24
C LEU A 346 9.68 1.88 22.62
N GLY A 347 10.30 3.02 22.93
CA GLY A 347 10.84 3.34 24.25
C GLY A 347 9.91 4.20 25.11
N ASP A 348 9.01 4.95 24.47
CA ASP A 348 7.97 5.73 25.13
C ASP A 348 6.59 5.28 24.67
N LEU A 349 5.75 4.83 25.61
CA LEU A 349 4.37 4.43 25.32
C LEU A 349 3.56 5.55 24.66
N SER A 350 3.86 6.82 24.96
CA SER A 350 3.11 7.96 24.40
C SER A 350 3.12 8.01 22.88
N VAL A 351 4.17 7.48 22.24
CA VAL A 351 4.31 7.49 20.77
C VAL A 351 3.70 6.26 20.08
N LEU A 352 3.29 5.22 20.82
CA LEU A 352 2.75 3.97 20.25
C LEU A 352 1.66 4.21 19.18
N PRO A 353 0.64 5.06 19.41
CA PRO A 353 -0.38 5.34 18.39
C PRO A 353 0.21 5.89 17.09
N THR A 354 1.19 6.79 17.19
CA THR A 354 1.88 7.39 16.04
C THR A 354 2.71 6.36 15.29
N LEU A 355 3.40 5.46 16.00
CA LEU A 355 4.18 4.39 15.37
C LEU A 355 3.28 3.45 14.55
N ILE A 356 2.12 3.07 15.10
CA ILE A 356 1.17 2.19 14.41
C ILE A 356 0.59 2.88 13.18
N ALA A 357 0.06 4.10 13.34
CA ALA A 357 -0.54 4.85 12.24
C ALA A 357 0.49 5.18 11.15
N GLY A 358 1.71 5.60 11.53
CA GLY A 358 2.80 5.91 10.61
C GLY A 358 3.27 4.69 9.83
N SER A 359 3.39 3.53 10.49
CA SER A 359 3.73 2.26 9.83
C SER A 359 2.69 1.89 8.77
N ALA A 360 1.41 2.01 9.11
CA ALA A 360 0.33 1.72 8.17
C ALA A 360 0.29 2.72 6.99
N LEU A 361 0.49 4.02 7.24
CA LEU A 361 0.53 5.04 6.18
C LEU A 361 1.73 4.85 5.24
N GLU A 362 2.89 4.50 5.79
CA GLU A 362 4.08 4.18 5.00
C GLU A 362 3.83 2.95 4.12
N ALA A 363 3.22 1.91 4.66
CA ALA A 363 2.85 0.71 3.90
C ALA A 363 1.91 1.05 2.73
N VAL A 364 0.85 1.82 2.99
CA VAL A 364 -0.12 2.27 1.98
C VAL A 364 0.56 3.02 0.85
N ASP A 365 1.47 3.94 1.17
CA ASP A 365 2.16 4.72 0.15
C ASP A 365 3.09 3.85 -0.70
N SER A 366 3.78 2.89 -0.07
CA SER A 366 4.56 1.88 -0.79
C SER A 366 3.66 1.02 -1.70
N GLU A 367 2.46 0.63 -1.26
CA GLU A 367 1.52 -0.15 -2.06
C GLU A 367 1.05 0.57 -3.33
N ILE A 368 0.83 1.88 -3.24
CA ILE A 368 0.52 2.72 -4.41
C ILE A 368 1.64 2.62 -5.45
N TYR A 369 2.90 2.65 -5.00
CA TYR A 369 4.05 2.53 -5.89
C TYR A 369 4.25 1.12 -6.43
N VAL A 370 4.03 0.08 -5.61
CA VAL A 370 4.07 -1.31 -6.08
C VAL A 370 3.03 -1.51 -7.18
N ALA A 371 1.76 -1.15 -6.94
CA ALA A 371 0.70 -1.27 -7.93
C ALA A 371 1.02 -0.54 -9.25
N LYS A 372 1.69 0.61 -9.16
CA LYS A 372 2.05 1.42 -10.33
C LYS A 372 3.25 0.88 -11.12
N TYR A 373 4.29 0.38 -10.45
CA TYR A 373 5.58 0.08 -11.07
C TYR A 373 5.91 -1.41 -11.17
N GLN A 374 5.06 -2.31 -10.64
CA GLN A 374 5.34 -3.76 -10.64
C GLN A 374 5.61 -4.33 -12.04
N ALA A 375 4.82 -3.96 -13.05
CA ALA A 375 5.01 -4.44 -14.41
C ALA A 375 6.36 -4.00 -15.00
N GLU A 376 6.77 -2.75 -14.74
CA GLU A 376 8.06 -2.21 -15.19
C GLU A 376 9.23 -2.90 -14.49
N VAL A 377 9.16 -3.04 -13.16
CA VAL A 377 10.16 -3.72 -12.36
C VAL A 377 10.35 -5.17 -12.82
N ARG A 378 9.27 -5.89 -13.09
CA ARG A 378 9.32 -7.28 -13.59
C ARG A 378 9.87 -7.38 -15.00
N SER A 379 9.52 -6.47 -15.90
CA SER A 379 10.10 -6.46 -17.25
C SER A 379 11.61 -6.20 -17.19
N MET A 380 12.08 -5.29 -16.32
CA MET A 380 13.51 -5.08 -16.12
C MET A 380 14.23 -6.33 -15.57
N ALA A 381 13.62 -7.03 -14.62
CA ALA A 381 14.19 -8.27 -14.06
C ALA A 381 14.18 -9.44 -15.07
N ASN A 382 13.04 -9.68 -15.72
CA ASN A 382 12.82 -10.89 -16.52
C ASN A 382 13.30 -10.74 -17.97
N ASP A 383 13.02 -9.61 -18.60
CA ASP A 383 13.28 -9.38 -20.03
C ASP A 383 14.67 -8.76 -20.23
N GLN A 384 15.00 -7.75 -19.41
CA GLN A 384 16.29 -7.04 -19.51
C GLN A 384 17.39 -7.67 -18.65
N LYS A 385 17.06 -8.70 -17.85
CA LYS A 385 18.00 -9.43 -16.98
C LYS A 385 18.79 -8.53 -16.01
N MET A 386 18.20 -7.41 -15.60
CA MET A 386 18.79 -6.52 -14.61
C MET A 386 18.73 -7.14 -13.21
N SER A 387 19.80 -6.98 -12.43
CA SER A 387 19.80 -7.32 -11.01
C SER A 387 18.88 -6.42 -10.19
N ALA A 388 18.45 -6.88 -9.02
CA ALA A 388 17.62 -6.07 -8.11
C ALA A 388 18.29 -4.74 -7.74
N SER A 389 19.62 -4.71 -7.56
CA SER A 389 20.38 -3.50 -7.26
C SER A 389 20.40 -2.51 -8.43
N GLU A 390 20.54 -2.99 -9.67
CA GLU A 390 20.46 -2.12 -10.86
C GLU A 390 19.06 -1.54 -11.04
N ILE A 391 18.03 -2.34 -10.81
CA ILE A 391 16.63 -1.90 -10.85
C ILE A 391 16.37 -0.83 -9.78
N LEU A 392 16.82 -1.06 -8.55
CA LEU A 392 16.73 -0.11 -7.44
C LEU A 392 17.33 1.25 -7.80
N LEU A 393 18.59 1.27 -8.26
CA LEU A 393 19.28 2.52 -8.58
C LEU A 393 18.59 3.27 -9.74
N LYS A 394 18.14 2.54 -10.77
CA LYS A 394 17.40 3.11 -11.89
C LYS A 394 16.05 3.69 -11.46
N LEU A 395 15.28 2.94 -10.69
CA LEU A 395 13.96 3.36 -10.22
C LEU A 395 14.06 4.55 -9.26
N HIS A 396 15.03 4.53 -8.34
CA HIS A 396 15.27 5.64 -7.42
C HIS A 396 15.66 6.93 -8.17
N LYS A 397 16.54 6.83 -9.18
CA LYS A 397 16.87 7.97 -10.05
C LYS A 397 15.63 8.53 -10.75
N ASN A 398 14.76 7.66 -11.27
CA ASN A 398 13.52 8.06 -11.93
C ASN A 398 12.54 8.74 -10.94
N PHE A 399 12.42 8.20 -9.73
CA PHE A 399 11.56 8.75 -8.68
C PHE A 399 12.04 10.11 -8.22
N ALA A 400 13.35 10.27 -8.01
CA ALA A 400 13.96 11.56 -7.68
C ALA A 400 13.73 12.60 -8.79
N ALA A 401 13.95 12.23 -10.06
CA ALA A 401 13.69 13.11 -11.20
C ALA A 401 12.21 13.50 -11.34
N ALA A 402 11.29 12.61 -10.94
CA ALA A 402 9.85 12.86 -10.94
C ALA A 402 9.35 13.56 -9.66
N GLY A 403 10.23 13.88 -8.70
CA GLY A 403 9.87 14.53 -7.44
C GLY A 403 8.95 13.69 -6.55
N ILE A 404 9.01 12.36 -6.65
CA ILE A 404 8.15 11.45 -5.89
C ILE A 404 8.36 11.65 -4.39
N GLN A 405 7.26 11.84 -3.67
CA GLN A 405 7.21 11.95 -2.22
C GLN A 405 6.76 10.63 -1.62
N HIS A 406 7.17 10.33 -0.40
CA HIS A 406 6.71 9.18 0.35
C HIS A 406 6.30 9.59 1.77
N THR A 407 5.27 8.97 2.32
CA THR A 407 4.98 9.09 3.75
C THR A 407 6.06 8.37 4.55
N THR A 408 6.78 9.08 5.43
CA THR A 408 7.86 8.53 6.24
C THR A 408 7.49 8.61 7.71
N LEU A 409 7.56 7.49 8.41
CA LEU A 409 7.54 7.45 9.87
C LEU A 409 8.95 7.80 10.37
N VAL A 410 9.11 9.00 10.94
CA VAL A 410 10.37 9.48 11.51
C VAL A 410 10.33 9.19 13.01
N VAL A 411 11.31 8.43 13.49
CA VAL A 411 11.41 8.00 14.89
C VAL A 411 12.84 8.21 15.35
N ASP A 412 13.01 8.61 16.61
CA ASP A 412 14.33 8.70 17.22
C ASP A 412 15.12 7.39 17.04
N ASN A 413 16.36 7.52 16.59
CA ASN A 413 17.24 6.37 16.51
C ASN A 413 17.66 5.96 17.93
N MET A 414 17.03 4.93 18.45
CA MET A 414 17.35 4.33 19.76
C MET A 414 18.34 3.16 19.65
N TYR A 415 18.59 2.66 18.44
CA TYR A 415 19.31 1.41 18.23
C TYR A 415 20.80 1.65 18.00
N LYS A 416 21.63 0.92 18.75
CA LYS A 416 23.08 0.87 18.57
C LYS A 416 23.42 -0.17 17.50
N GLN A 417 23.54 0.30 16.25
CA GLN A 417 23.87 -0.55 15.12
C GLN A 417 25.16 -1.34 15.35
N ARG A 418 25.15 -2.63 15.00
CA ARG A 418 26.31 -3.53 15.05
C ARG A 418 26.38 -4.29 13.73
N THR A 419 27.55 -4.32 13.11
CA THR A 419 27.80 -5.08 11.88
C THR A 419 27.44 -6.56 12.03
N GLN A 420 27.63 -7.13 13.22
CA GLN A 420 27.23 -8.51 13.50
C GLN A 420 25.70 -8.69 13.46
N GLY A 421 24.95 -7.72 13.98
CA GLY A 421 23.48 -7.76 13.94
C GLY A 421 22.95 -7.63 12.51
N ASP A 422 23.54 -6.74 11.70
CA ASP A 422 23.19 -6.59 10.30
C ASP A 422 23.43 -7.91 9.53
N ARG A 423 24.56 -8.59 9.79
CA ARG A 423 24.87 -9.91 9.23
C ARG A 423 23.85 -10.98 9.66
N ASN A 424 23.49 -11.02 10.95
CA ASN A 424 22.49 -11.96 11.46
C ASN A 424 21.12 -11.73 10.80
N ALA A 425 20.70 -10.47 10.65
CA ALA A 425 19.45 -10.11 9.99
C ALA A 425 19.42 -10.58 8.52
N ASP A 426 20.55 -10.49 7.80
CA ASP A 426 20.66 -10.98 6.44
C ASP A 426 20.61 -12.52 6.37
N ILE A 427 21.19 -13.23 7.34
CA ILE A 427 21.08 -14.69 7.44
C ILE A 427 19.61 -15.09 7.62
N TRP A 428 18.91 -14.46 8.57
CA TRP A 428 17.48 -14.70 8.81
C TRP A 428 16.60 -14.37 7.60
N PHE A 429 16.89 -13.26 6.91
CA PHE A 429 16.16 -12.86 5.72
C PHE A 429 16.29 -13.88 4.57
N ASN A 430 17.49 -14.42 4.35
CA ASN A 430 17.77 -15.32 3.23
C ASN A 430 17.38 -16.79 3.49
N ALA A 431 17.32 -17.22 4.76
CA ALA A 431 16.97 -18.59 5.09
C ALA A 431 15.50 -18.93 4.80
N GLU A 432 15.25 -20.18 4.44
CA GLU A 432 13.89 -20.71 4.22
C GLU A 432 13.17 -20.97 5.54
N ASN A 433 13.89 -21.43 6.57
CA ASN A 433 13.35 -21.84 7.86
C ASN A 433 14.38 -21.63 9.00
N LEU A 434 13.94 -21.74 10.26
CA LEU A 434 14.77 -21.52 11.43
C LEU A 434 15.99 -22.45 11.48
N ASN A 435 15.80 -23.74 11.17
CA ASN A 435 16.86 -24.75 11.25
C ASN A 435 18.03 -24.47 10.29
N GLU A 436 17.77 -23.86 9.14
CA GLU A 436 18.81 -23.45 8.18
C GLU A 436 19.66 -22.29 8.72
N ALA A 437 19.03 -21.31 9.38
CA ALA A 437 19.70 -20.10 9.83
C ALA A 437 20.35 -20.24 11.21
N LYS A 438 19.67 -20.88 12.17
CA LYS A 438 19.96 -20.80 13.62
C LYS A 438 21.43 -21.07 13.96
N HIS A 439 22.04 -22.08 13.34
CA HIS A 439 23.44 -22.45 13.60
C HIS A 439 24.48 -21.46 13.05
N ASN A 440 24.08 -20.57 12.15
CA ASN A 440 24.94 -19.55 11.54
C ASN A 440 24.85 -18.19 12.26
N ILE A 441 23.93 -18.04 13.21
CA ILE A 441 23.72 -16.82 13.98
C ILE A 441 24.74 -16.72 15.10
N GLN A 442 25.34 -15.55 15.25
CA GLN A 442 26.25 -15.27 16.36
C GLN A 442 25.57 -14.33 17.34
N GLU A 443 25.73 -14.62 18.63
CA GLU A 443 25.26 -13.74 19.69
C GLU A 443 25.87 -12.35 19.55
N VAL A 444 25.08 -11.33 19.89
CA VAL A 444 25.60 -9.98 19.99
C VAL A 444 25.45 -9.47 21.40
N GLU A 445 26.59 -9.31 22.04
CA GLU A 445 26.69 -9.02 23.46
C GLU A 445 26.39 -7.56 23.80
N GLY A 446 25.77 -7.40 24.98
CA GLY A 446 25.43 -6.13 25.59
C GLY A 446 24.20 -5.45 24.97
N SER A 447 23.77 -4.36 25.63
CA SER A 447 22.57 -3.62 25.23
C SER A 447 22.66 -3.12 23.79
N ARG A 448 21.56 -3.35 23.07
CA ARG A 448 21.30 -2.85 21.73
C ARG A 448 20.72 -1.43 21.71
N ILE A 449 20.42 -0.89 22.88
CA ILE A 449 19.80 0.42 23.05
C ILE A 449 20.85 1.44 23.42
N ILE A 450 20.78 2.62 22.79
CA ILE A 450 21.66 3.74 23.12
C ILE A 450 21.42 4.15 24.58
N GLU A 451 22.50 4.46 25.30
CA GLU A 451 22.50 4.70 26.75
C GLU A 451 21.39 5.66 27.24
N LYS A 452 21.12 6.74 26.49
CA LYS A 452 20.02 7.70 26.76
C LYS A 452 18.66 7.02 26.95
N TYR A 453 18.39 5.95 26.21
CA TYR A 453 17.10 5.25 26.18
C TYR A 453 17.08 3.98 27.03
N GLN A 454 18.16 3.69 27.76
CA GLN A 454 18.20 2.53 28.65
C GLN A 454 17.50 2.78 29.99
N THR A 455 17.26 4.04 30.35
CA THR A 455 16.62 4.43 31.60
C THR A 455 15.11 4.61 31.45
N PRO A 456 14.29 4.18 32.42
CA PRO A 456 12.86 4.45 32.43
C PRO A 456 12.54 5.94 32.30
N GLY A 457 11.55 6.29 31.47
CA GLY A 457 11.09 7.68 31.28
C GLY A 457 11.90 8.50 30.27
N ALA A 458 12.77 7.88 29.49
CA ALA A 458 13.41 8.55 28.35
C ALA A 458 12.36 8.91 27.29
N GLU A 459 12.19 10.21 27.03
CA GLU A 459 11.30 10.69 25.98
C GLU A 459 11.78 10.27 24.59
N GLN A 460 10.84 9.80 23.78
CA GLN A 460 11.04 9.43 22.39
C GLN A 460 10.19 10.33 21.50
N SER A 461 10.74 10.80 20.39
CA SER A 461 9.98 11.50 19.36
C SER A 461 9.57 10.54 18.23
N ALA A 462 8.33 10.71 17.74
CA ALA A 462 7.85 10.07 16.53
C ALA A 462 6.90 11.00 15.77
N THR A 463 7.15 11.19 14.48
CA THR A 463 6.31 12.00 13.57
C THR A 463 6.06 11.26 12.26
N VAL A 464 4.99 11.66 11.57
CA VAL A 464 4.67 11.18 10.23
C VAL A 464 4.77 12.36 9.28
N GLU A 465 5.67 12.28 8.32
CA GLU A 465 6.01 13.39 7.43
C GLU A 465 5.99 12.95 5.97
N MET A 466 5.64 13.86 5.07
CA MET A 466 5.89 13.65 3.64
C MET A 466 7.31 14.10 3.32
N GLN A 467 8.12 13.18 2.79
CA GLN A 467 9.51 13.45 2.43
C GLN A 467 9.82 12.92 1.03
N PRO A 468 10.88 13.40 0.34
CA PRO A 468 11.35 12.76 -0.88
C PRO A 468 11.62 11.27 -0.64
N ILE A 469 11.14 10.42 -1.54
CA ILE A 469 11.28 8.98 -1.34
C ILE A 469 12.75 8.56 -1.25
N SER A 470 13.09 7.85 -0.18
CA SER A 470 14.45 7.41 0.10
C SER A 470 14.83 6.15 -0.69
N LEU A 471 16.13 5.88 -0.84
CA LEU A 471 16.63 4.66 -1.47
C LEU A 471 16.07 3.40 -0.79
N ALA A 472 15.99 3.37 0.55
CA ALA A 472 15.46 2.23 1.31
C ALA A 472 13.96 2.00 1.06
N GLN A 473 13.17 3.07 0.90
CA GLN A 473 11.76 2.95 0.52
C GLN A 473 11.62 2.44 -0.92
N VAL A 474 12.48 2.88 -1.86
CA VAL A 474 12.48 2.34 -3.22
C VAL A 474 12.91 0.86 -3.23
N GLU A 475 13.88 0.48 -2.41
CA GLU A 475 14.29 -0.92 -2.26
C GLU A 475 13.11 -1.79 -1.81
N THR A 476 12.35 -1.31 -0.82
CA THR A 476 11.12 -1.97 -0.36
C THR A 476 10.11 -2.16 -1.49
N VAL A 477 9.87 -1.11 -2.30
CA VAL A 477 8.98 -1.19 -3.47
C VAL A 477 9.48 -2.22 -4.49
N VAL A 478 10.78 -2.23 -4.81
CA VAL A 478 11.38 -3.19 -5.75
C VAL A 478 11.24 -4.62 -5.23
N GLN A 479 11.57 -4.87 -3.96
CA GLN A 479 11.44 -6.17 -3.32
C GLN A 479 10.00 -6.69 -3.39
N LYS A 480 9.02 -5.87 -2.99
CA LYS A 480 7.59 -6.22 -3.06
C LYS A 480 7.14 -6.54 -4.50
N CYS A 481 7.56 -5.75 -5.49
CA CYS A 481 7.24 -5.98 -6.90
C CYS A 481 7.75 -7.34 -7.40
N LEU A 482 8.96 -7.74 -6.98
CA LEU A 482 9.59 -9.00 -7.38
C LEU A 482 9.00 -10.21 -6.63
N MET A 483 8.58 -10.04 -5.38
CA MET A 483 8.16 -11.15 -4.50
C MET A 483 6.72 -11.64 -4.73
N ARG A 484 5.78 -10.75 -5.06
CA ARG A 484 4.34 -11.10 -5.10
C ARG A 484 4.00 -12.18 -6.13
N GLU A 485 2.98 -12.98 -5.87
CA GLU A 485 2.39 -13.85 -6.90
C GLU A 485 1.27 -13.07 -7.63
N LEU A 486 0.98 -13.41 -8.90
CA LEU A 486 -0.01 -12.71 -9.74
C LEU A 486 -1.44 -13.19 -9.47
#